data_AF-A0A8B8MRK8-F1
#
_entry.id   AF-A0A8B8MRK8-F1
#
_cell.length_a   1.000
_cell.length_b   1.000
_cell.length_c   1.000
_cell.angle_alpha   90.00
_cell.angle_beta   90.00
_cell.angle_gamma   90.00
#
_symmetry.space_group_name_H-M   'P 1'
#
loop_
_entity.id
_entity.type
_entity.pdbx_description
1 polymer ?
#
loop_
_entity_poly.entity_id
_entity_poly.type
_entity_poly.pdbx_seq_one_letter_code
_entity_poly.pdbx_strand_id
1 'polypeptide(L)'
;MSSYISVLADILPIETLQWKLQMLKSASAYPNSRIHAVKAQTLLLTSGKDWLLPSQAEGARLKDALQRSHIRKFDDCGHFLFLEDGFDLLTVIKCVGLYRRGKVLDYVSDYLPPTHAEFKNVNESNRWFVEITAPVMLSTLEDGRIVRGLDGIPSDGPVLFVGYHMLLGLELVPLVTQLMNDRNILARGIAHPMLFEKYAKRQGQTLEPEFYDTFRMMGAVPVSGTNLFKLLSSKSHVLLYPGGMREALHHKGEEYKLFWPEQSEFVRMAVKFGAKIVPFGTVGEDDFGEVFFDYDDQMKIPYFRNWIQRLTEENGKVRSNAAGEVANQDVHLPWIWPKVPGRFYFCFGKPIETAGRKWELKDREKCHELYLQVKSEVESCMAYLREKRERDPYRSIFSRLMYQATHNSAHEIPTFEL
;
A
#
# COMPACT_ATOMS: atom_id res chain seq x y z
N MET A 1 18.36 -26.84 -20.78
CA MET A 1 18.12 -28.29 -20.58
C MET A 1 19.32 -29.04 -20.02
N SER A 2 20.57 -28.65 -20.31
CA SER A 2 21.77 -29.42 -19.91
C SER A 2 22.00 -29.58 -18.39
N SER A 3 21.72 -28.56 -17.57
CA SER A 3 22.03 -28.58 -16.13
C SER A 3 21.05 -29.36 -15.23
N TYR A 4 19.81 -29.58 -15.67
CA TYR A 4 18.78 -30.24 -14.85
C TYR A 4 18.83 -31.77 -14.98
N ILE A 5 19.32 -32.26 -16.13
CA ILE A 5 19.46 -33.69 -16.40
C ILE A 5 20.61 -34.30 -15.59
N SER A 6 21.66 -33.53 -15.26
CA SER A 6 22.78 -34.03 -14.45
C SER A 6 22.35 -34.41 -13.04
N VAL A 7 21.55 -33.58 -12.36
CA VAL A 7 21.06 -33.88 -10.99
C VAL A 7 20.23 -35.16 -10.96
N LEU A 8 19.37 -35.36 -11.96
CA LEU A 8 18.56 -36.58 -12.06
C LEU A 8 19.41 -37.83 -12.41
N ALA A 9 20.44 -37.66 -13.24
CA ALA A 9 21.38 -38.73 -13.58
C ALA A 9 22.27 -39.13 -12.40
N ASP A 10 22.56 -38.20 -11.48
CA ASP A 10 23.34 -38.47 -10.27
C ASP A 10 22.52 -39.23 -9.19
N ILE A 11 21.19 -39.09 -9.20
CA ILE A 11 20.30 -39.68 -8.20
C ILE A 11 19.67 -41.00 -8.66
N LEU A 12 19.41 -41.16 -9.97
CA LEU A 12 18.67 -42.30 -10.51
C LEU A 12 19.55 -43.17 -11.43
N PRO A 13 19.42 -44.51 -11.35
CA PRO A 13 20.01 -45.40 -12.35
C PRO A 13 19.57 -45.02 -13.77
N ILE A 14 20.44 -45.20 -14.76
CA ILE A 14 20.22 -44.78 -16.16
C ILE A 14 18.91 -45.35 -16.72
N GLU A 15 18.63 -46.62 -16.45
CA GLU A 15 17.43 -47.31 -16.93
C GLU A 15 16.16 -46.70 -16.30
N THR A 16 16.24 -46.33 -15.01
CA THR A 16 15.14 -45.69 -14.29
C THR A 16 14.89 -44.28 -14.81
N LEU A 17 15.94 -43.51 -15.04
CA LEU A 17 15.84 -42.17 -15.61
C LEU A 17 15.22 -42.20 -17.02
N GLN A 18 15.68 -43.12 -17.87
CA GLN A 18 15.15 -43.29 -19.21
C GLN A 18 13.65 -43.65 -19.19
N TRP A 19 13.26 -44.57 -18.31
CA TRP A 19 11.86 -44.94 -18.13
C TRP A 19 11.00 -43.75 -17.64
N LYS A 20 11.49 -42.97 -16.66
CA LYS A 20 10.81 -41.76 -16.16
C LYS A 20 10.64 -40.71 -17.26
N LEU A 21 11.67 -40.47 -18.07
CA LEU A 21 11.60 -39.50 -19.18
C LEU A 21 10.61 -39.93 -20.26
N GLN A 22 10.56 -41.23 -20.60
CA GLN A 22 9.55 -41.77 -21.52
C GLN A 22 8.12 -41.61 -20.98
N MET A 23 7.93 -41.90 -19.68
CA MET A 23 6.65 -41.70 -19.01
C MET A 23 6.21 -40.23 -19.05
N LEU A 24 7.11 -39.28 -18.73
CA LEU A 24 6.83 -37.85 -18.79
C LEU A 24 6.50 -37.37 -20.21
N LYS A 25 7.22 -37.86 -21.22
CA LYS A 25 6.94 -37.55 -22.63
C LYS A 25 5.54 -38.01 -23.04
N SER A 26 5.17 -39.24 -22.70
CA SER A 26 3.83 -39.78 -23.00
C SER A 26 2.73 -39.04 -22.23
N ALA A 27 2.96 -38.79 -20.94
CA ALA A 27 1.99 -38.13 -20.07
C ALA A 27 1.77 -36.65 -20.44
N SER A 28 2.79 -35.95 -20.92
CA SER A 28 2.71 -34.53 -21.27
C SER A 28 2.03 -34.25 -22.61
N ALA A 29 1.95 -35.24 -23.53
CA ALA A 29 1.36 -35.05 -24.85
C ALA A 29 -0.13 -34.64 -24.78
N TYR A 30 -0.91 -35.31 -23.93
CA TYR A 30 -2.33 -35.00 -23.73
C TYR A 30 -2.56 -33.59 -23.16
N PRO A 31 -2.02 -33.19 -21.99
CA PRO A 31 -2.22 -31.86 -21.44
C PRO A 31 -1.67 -30.77 -22.38
N ASN A 32 -0.52 -30.96 -23.02
CA ASN A 32 0.01 -29.97 -23.97
C ASN A 32 -0.93 -29.72 -25.15
N SER A 33 -1.64 -30.74 -25.62
CA SER A 33 -2.64 -30.60 -26.69
C SER A 33 -3.94 -29.91 -26.26
N ARG A 34 -4.21 -29.78 -24.95
CA ARG A 34 -5.50 -29.29 -24.41
C ARG A 34 -5.38 -28.09 -23.48
N ILE A 35 -4.17 -27.70 -23.08
CA ILE A 35 -3.98 -26.67 -22.05
C ILE A 35 -4.59 -25.33 -22.42
N HIS A 36 -4.61 -24.99 -23.71
CA HIS A 36 -5.26 -23.80 -24.25
C HIS A 36 -6.78 -23.77 -24.03
N ALA A 37 -7.41 -24.92 -23.77
CA ALA A 37 -8.85 -25.03 -23.51
C ALA A 37 -9.22 -24.71 -22.04
N VAL A 38 -8.23 -24.56 -21.15
CA VAL A 38 -8.48 -24.22 -19.74
C VAL A 38 -8.91 -22.75 -19.64
N LYS A 39 -10.21 -22.55 -19.35
CA LYS A 39 -10.81 -21.22 -19.15
C LYS A 39 -10.87 -20.78 -17.69
N ALA A 40 -10.52 -21.68 -16.76
CA ALA A 40 -10.49 -21.38 -15.33
C ALA A 40 -9.36 -20.39 -15.01
N GLN A 41 -9.56 -19.56 -13.99
CA GLN A 41 -8.48 -18.74 -13.47
C GLN A 41 -7.45 -19.66 -12.81
N THR A 42 -6.19 -19.52 -13.20
CA THR A 42 -5.11 -20.43 -12.79
C THR A 42 -4.00 -19.65 -12.09
N LEU A 43 -3.49 -20.19 -10.98
CA LEU A 43 -2.27 -19.71 -10.32
C LEU A 43 -1.12 -20.64 -10.69
N LEU A 44 -0.06 -20.07 -11.25
CA LEU A 44 1.20 -20.73 -11.54
C LEU A 44 2.20 -20.31 -10.48
N LEU A 45 2.74 -21.28 -9.75
CA LEU A 45 3.80 -21.08 -8.77
C LEU A 45 5.07 -21.68 -9.36
N THR A 46 6.15 -20.91 -9.41
CA THR A 46 7.42 -21.38 -9.98
C THR A 46 8.56 -21.10 -9.04
N SER A 47 9.35 -22.13 -8.77
CA SER A 47 10.61 -22.04 -8.02
C SER A 47 11.76 -21.61 -8.93
N GLY A 48 12.63 -20.71 -8.44
CA GLY A 48 13.80 -20.23 -9.18
C GLY A 48 15.03 -21.10 -9.05
N LYS A 49 15.25 -21.73 -7.88
CA LYS A 49 16.34 -22.68 -7.62
C LYS A 49 15.90 -24.13 -7.75
N ASP A 50 14.95 -24.39 -8.65
CA ASP A 50 14.54 -25.76 -8.97
C ASP A 50 15.60 -26.44 -9.84
N TRP A 51 16.51 -27.18 -9.20
CA TRP A 51 17.55 -27.93 -9.91
C TRP A 51 17.04 -29.25 -10.53
N LEU A 52 15.79 -29.64 -10.27
CA LEU A 52 15.21 -30.88 -10.77
C LEU A 52 14.46 -30.67 -12.09
N LEU A 53 13.65 -29.62 -12.16
CA LEU A 53 12.82 -29.28 -13.32
C LEU A 53 13.08 -27.84 -13.75
N PRO A 54 12.96 -27.53 -15.06
CA PRO A 54 13.12 -26.16 -15.57
C PRO A 54 11.86 -25.31 -15.28
N SER A 55 11.51 -25.17 -14.01
CA SER A 55 10.23 -24.61 -13.52
C SER A 55 9.98 -23.17 -13.98
N GLN A 56 11.01 -22.33 -14.02
CA GLN A 56 10.87 -20.96 -14.54
C GLN A 56 10.53 -20.93 -16.04
N ALA A 57 11.19 -21.76 -16.85
CA ALA A 57 10.96 -21.82 -18.29
C ALA A 57 9.57 -22.42 -18.60
N GLU A 58 9.20 -23.47 -17.89
CA GLU A 58 7.88 -24.09 -18.03
C GLU A 58 6.77 -23.15 -17.56
N GLY A 59 6.96 -22.44 -16.45
CA GLY A 59 5.98 -21.45 -15.99
C GLY A 59 5.77 -20.32 -16.99
N ALA A 60 6.83 -19.82 -17.64
CA ALA A 60 6.71 -18.84 -18.71
C ALA A 60 5.89 -19.39 -19.90
N ARG A 61 6.20 -20.61 -20.35
CA ARG A 61 5.43 -21.29 -21.41
C ARG A 61 3.96 -21.46 -21.04
N LEU A 62 3.68 -21.87 -19.80
CA LEU A 62 2.31 -22.06 -19.29
C LEU A 62 1.57 -20.73 -19.16
N LYS A 63 2.24 -19.66 -18.75
CA LYS A 63 1.67 -18.31 -18.70
C LYS A 63 1.16 -17.89 -20.07
N ASP A 64 1.94 -18.15 -21.13
CA ASP A 64 1.57 -17.80 -22.50
C ASP A 64 0.44 -18.70 -23.05
N ALA A 65 0.42 -19.97 -22.65
CA ALA A 65 -0.59 -20.93 -23.11
C ALA A 65 -1.95 -20.78 -22.39
N LEU A 66 -1.95 -20.33 -21.13
CA LEU A 66 -3.15 -20.21 -20.29
C LEU A 66 -3.70 -18.79 -20.30
N GLN A 67 -4.87 -18.60 -20.92
CA GLN A 67 -5.51 -17.30 -21.11
C GLN A 67 -5.79 -16.51 -19.82
N ARG A 68 -5.97 -17.20 -18.68
CA ARG A 68 -6.36 -16.59 -17.39
C ARG A 68 -5.42 -17.00 -16.25
N SER A 69 -4.12 -17.00 -16.53
CA SER A 69 -3.08 -17.33 -15.56
C SER A 69 -2.56 -16.11 -14.77
N HIS A 70 -2.16 -16.35 -13.52
CA HIS A 70 -1.31 -15.47 -12.71
C HIS A 70 -0.06 -16.27 -12.37
N ILE A 71 1.12 -15.71 -12.55
CA ILE A 71 2.38 -16.38 -12.20
C ILE A 71 2.97 -15.68 -10.97
N ARG A 72 3.46 -16.46 -10.02
CA ARG A 72 4.29 -16.02 -8.89
C ARG A 72 5.59 -16.79 -8.94
N LYS A 73 6.70 -16.06 -8.92
CA LYS A 73 8.06 -16.61 -9.00
C LYS A 73 8.70 -16.49 -7.63
N PHE A 74 9.28 -17.58 -7.17
CA PHE A 74 9.98 -17.65 -5.89
C PHE A 74 11.43 -17.96 -6.19
N ASP A 75 12.20 -16.90 -6.46
CA ASP A 75 13.54 -17.01 -7.06
C ASP A 75 14.52 -17.77 -6.16
N ASP A 76 14.31 -17.70 -4.84
CA ASP A 76 15.16 -18.36 -3.85
C ASP A 76 14.70 -19.75 -3.42
N CYS A 77 13.53 -20.22 -3.87
CA CYS A 77 12.96 -21.51 -3.49
C CYS A 77 13.43 -22.66 -4.41
N GLY A 78 13.60 -23.84 -3.82
CA GLY A 78 13.93 -25.08 -4.51
C GLY A 78 12.72 -25.82 -5.06
N HIS A 79 12.94 -27.07 -5.51
CA HIS A 79 11.92 -27.89 -6.16
C HIS A 79 10.68 -28.13 -5.28
N PHE A 80 10.90 -28.35 -3.98
CA PHE A 80 9.84 -28.64 -3.02
C PHE A 80 9.26 -27.36 -2.41
N LEU A 81 8.69 -26.48 -3.26
CA LEU A 81 8.20 -25.16 -2.86
C LEU A 81 7.32 -25.17 -1.59
N PHE A 82 6.45 -26.17 -1.42
CA PHE A 82 5.54 -26.27 -0.27
C PHE A 82 6.21 -26.69 1.04
N LEU A 83 7.49 -27.07 1.00
CA LEU A 83 8.30 -27.43 2.17
C LEU A 83 9.35 -26.36 2.48
N GLU A 84 9.44 -25.30 1.68
CA GLU A 84 10.39 -24.20 1.91
C GLU A 84 9.94 -23.34 3.09
N ASP A 85 10.91 -22.97 3.94
CA ASP A 85 10.66 -22.04 5.02
C ASP A 85 10.26 -20.67 4.46
N GLY A 86 9.18 -20.09 4.99
CA GLY A 86 8.66 -18.79 4.57
C GLY A 86 7.67 -18.83 3.39
N PHE A 87 7.43 -19.99 2.77
CA PHE A 87 6.37 -20.13 1.78
C PHE A 87 5.02 -20.43 2.44
N ASP A 88 4.00 -19.60 2.19
CA ASP A 88 2.63 -19.82 2.65
C ASP A 88 1.64 -19.73 1.47
N LEU A 89 1.08 -20.87 1.08
CA LEU A 89 0.14 -20.97 -0.05
C LEU A 89 -1.13 -20.12 0.17
N LEU A 90 -1.65 -20.07 1.40
CA LEU A 90 -2.89 -19.35 1.70
C LEU A 90 -2.68 -17.84 1.58
N THR A 91 -1.52 -17.36 2.05
CA THR A 91 -1.08 -15.97 1.92
C THR A 91 -0.97 -15.60 0.44
N VAL A 92 -0.34 -16.44 -0.38
CA VAL A 92 -0.24 -16.21 -1.83
C VAL A 92 -1.63 -16.17 -2.48
N ILE A 93 -2.51 -17.12 -2.18
CA ILE A 93 -3.89 -17.17 -2.71
C ILE A 93 -4.68 -15.89 -2.35
N LYS A 94 -4.54 -15.43 -1.11
CA LYS A 94 -5.17 -14.21 -0.58
C LYS A 94 -4.64 -12.96 -1.32
N CYS A 95 -3.33 -12.82 -1.45
CA CYS A 95 -2.68 -11.68 -2.09
C CYS A 95 -2.99 -11.56 -3.59
N VAL A 96 -3.02 -12.68 -4.31
CA VAL A 96 -3.40 -12.72 -5.74
C VAL A 96 -4.90 -12.40 -5.94
N GLY A 97 -5.72 -12.47 -4.88
CA GLY A 97 -7.16 -12.23 -4.95
C GLY A 97 -7.92 -13.36 -5.64
N LEU A 98 -7.41 -14.60 -5.50
CA LEU A 98 -8.07 -15.81 -6.00
C LEU A 98 -9.19 -16.29 -5.08
N TYR A 99 -9.02 -16.06 -3.78
CA TYR A 99 -10.08 -16.27 -2.82
C TYR A 99 -11.20 -15.25 -3.02
N ARG A 100 -12.42 -15.74 -3.23
CA ARG A 100 -13.64 -14.93 -3.38
C ARG A 100 -14.87 -15.77 -3.04
N ARG A 101 -15.88 -15.14 -2.45
CA ARG A 101 -17.14 -15.79 -2.05
C ARG A 101 -18.19 -15.74 -3.16
N GLY A 102 -17.95 -14.95 -4.21
CA GLY A 102 -18.86 -14.75 -5.33
C GLY A 102 -18.22 -14.92 -6.72
N LYS A 103 -19.02 -14.67 -7.75
CA LYS A 103 -18.59 -14.74 -9.17
C LYS A 103 -17.51 -13.71 -9.51
N VAL A 104 -17.51 -12.58 -8.81
CA VAL A 104 -16.58 -11.46 -8.99
C VAL A 104 -15.95 -11.16 -7.63
N LEU A 105 -14.65 -10.84 -7.62
CA LEU A 105 -13.91 -10.46 -6.42
C LEU A 105 -14.47 -9.14 -5.85
N ASP A 106 -14.76 -9.15 -4.56
CA ASP A 106 -15.16 -7.98 -3.78
C ASP A 106 -14.10 -7.65 -2.72
N TYR A 107 -13.42 -6.52 -2.89
CA TYR A 107 -12.31 -6.10 -2.01
C TYR A 107 -12.71 -5.84 -0.55
N VAL A 108 -14.01 -5.75 -0.23
CA VAL A 108 -14.48 -5.55 1.13
C VAL A 108 -15.01 -6.86 1.70
N SER A 109 -15.95 -7.54 1.03
CA SER A 109 -16.59 -8.73 1.60
C SER A 109 -15.77 -10.01 1.46
N ASP A 110 -14.87 -10.09 0.47
CA ASP A 110 -13.97 -11.25 0.31
C ASP A 110 -12.64 -11.07 1.07
N TYR A 111 -12.42 -9.89 1.66
CA TYR A 111 -11.20 -9.60 2.39
C TYR A 111 -11.07 -10.46 3.66
N LEU A 112 -9.88 -11.00 3.86
CA LEU A 112 -9.47 -11.69 5.07
C LEU A 112 -8.39 -10.83 5.76
N PRO A 113 -8.57 -10.44 7.04
CA PRO A 113 -7.53 -9.73 7.79
C PRO A 113 -6.19 -10.50 7.80
N PRO A 114 -5.05 -9.81 7.98
CA PRO A 114 -3.78 -10.49 8.19
C PRO A 114 -3.83 -11.32 9.48
N THR A 115 -3.29 -12.53 9.41
CA THR A 115 -2.90 -13.29 10.60
C THR A 115 -1.76 -12.59 11.31
N HIS A 116 -1.54 -12.94 12.58
CA HIS A 116 -0.41 -12.40 13.34
C HIS A 116 0.94 -12.66 12.66
N ALA A 117 1.12 -13.84 12.04
CA ALA A 117 2.35 -14.17 11.32
C ALA A 117 2.52 -13.32 10.05
N GLU A 118 1.47 -13.19 9.23
CA GLU A 118 1.48 -12.31 8.04
C GLU A 118 1.83 -10.86 8.43
N PHE A 119 1.17 -10.32 9.45
CA PHE A 119 1.43 -8.96 9.92
C PHE A 119 2.84 -8.79 10.47
N LYS A 120 3.31 -9.76 11.28
CA LYS A 120 4.68 -9.75 11.81
C LYS A 120 5.71 -9.73 10.68
N ASN A 121 5.53 -10.54 9.64
CA ASN A 121 6.42 -10.56 8.49
C ASN A 121 6.46 -9.20 7.77
N VAL A 122 5.28 -8.60 7.51
CA VAL A 122 5.19 -7.26 6.90
C VAL A 122 5.87 -6.22 7.78
N ASN A 123 5.64 -6.26 9.09
CA ASN A 123 6.25 -5.33 10.04
C ASN A 123 7.78 -5.49 10.10
N GLU A 124 8.29 -6.73 10.12
CA GLU A 124 9.72 -7.03 10.13
C GLU A 124 10.43 -6.63 8.83
N SER A 125 9.81 -6.88 7.67
CA SER A 125 10.34 -6.44 6.37
C SER A 125 10.46 -4.91 6.27
N ASN A 126 9.62 -4.18 7.00
CA ASN A 126 9.62 -2.71 7.04
C ASN A 126 10.34 -2.13 8.27
N ARG A 127 10.90 -2.97 9.15
CA ARG A 127 11.45 -2.54 10.44
C ARG A 127 12.55 -1.50 10.29
N TRP A 128 13.43 -1.70 9.31
CA TRP A 128 14.52 -0.76 9.02
C TRP A 128 14.00 0.65 8.70
N PHE A 129 12.88 0.76 7.99
CA PHE A 129 12.29 2.04 7.60
C PHE A 129 11.66 2.73 8.82
N VAL A 130 10.95 1.97 9.65
CA VAL A 130 10.37 2.48 10.91
C VAL A 130 11.45 2.89 11.91
N GLU A 131 12.55 2.13 12.01
CA GLU A 131 13.69 2.46 12.88
C GLU A 131 14.40 3.75 12.42
N ILE A 132 14.63 3.90 11.12
CA ILE A 132 15.27 5.10 10.56
C ILE A 132 14.38 6.33 10.75
N THR A 133 13.07 6.22 10.46
CA THR A 133 12.13 7.35 10.54
C THR A 133 11.65 7.63 11.97
N ALA A 134 11.83 6.68 12.90
CA ALA A 134 11.48 6.78 14.32
C ALA A 134 10.20 7.59 14.58
N PRO A 135 9.07 7.19 13.97
CA PRO A 135 7.85 7.98 13.91
C PRO A 135 7.34 8.38 15.30
N VAL A 136 6.92 9.64 15.44
CA VAL A 136 6.25 10.17 16.63
C VAL A 136 4.75 10.23 16.36
N MET A 137 3.97 9.48 17.11
CA MET A 137 2.50 9.56 17.06
C MET A 137 1.98 10.46 18.16
N LEU A 138 1.17 11.43 17.77
CA LEU A 138 0.43 12.29 18.68
C LEU A 138 -1.07 12.20 18.35
N SER A 139 -1.92 12.24 19.36
CA SER A 139 -3.36 12.28 19.17
C SER A 139 -4.03 13.24 20.14
N THR A 140 -5.14 13.83 19.72
CA THR A 140 -5.90 14.78 20.53
C THR A 140 -7.04 14.08 21.25
N LEU A 141 -7.07 14.21 22.57
CA LEU A 141 -8.12 13.66 23.43
C LEU A 141 -9.44 14.45 23.29
N GLU A 142 -10.52 13.93 23.88
CA GLU A 142 -11.84 14.58 23.84
C GLU A 142 -11.84 15.98 24.48
N ASP A 143 -11.00 16.20 25.49
CA ASP A 143 -10.82 17.49 26.17
C ASP A 143 -9.94 18.49 25.38
N GLY A 144 -9.41 18.08 24.23
CA GLY A 144 -8.58 18.91 23.36
C GLY A 144 -7.08 18.88 23.65
N ARG A 145 -6.62 18.13 24.67
CA ARG A 145 -5.19 17.96 24.93
C ARG A 145 -4.55 17.04 23.90
N ILE A 146 -3.40 17.46 23.36
CA ILE A 146 -2.54 16.62 22.54
C ILE A 146 -1.71 15.75 23.47
N VAL A 147 -1.74 14.44 23.25
CA VAL A 147 -0.94 13.46 23.98
C VAL A 147 -0.06 12.68 23.03
N ARG A 148 1.04 12.14 23.55
CA ARG A 148 1.87 11.17 22.85
C ARG A 148 1.14 9.83 22.80
N GLY A 149 1.24 9.15 21.67
CA GLY A 149 0.52 7.92 21.38
C GLY A 149 -0.81 8.17 20.69
N LEU A 150 -1.58 7.10 20.56
CA LEU A 150 -2.78 7.07 19.73
C LEU A 150 -4.08 7.13 20.53
N ASP A 151 -4.06 7.40 21.84
CA ASP A 151 -5.23 7.32 22.74
C ASP A 151 -6.45 8.14 22.29
N GLY A 152 -6.25 9.26 21.59
CA GLY A 152 -7.34 10.08 21.04
C GLY A 152 -8.11 9.44 19.88
N ILE A 153 -7.64 8.30 19.35
CA ILE A 153 -8.29 7.61 18.22
C ILE A 153 -9.49 6.77 18.71
N PRO A 154 -10.66 6.84 18.05
CA PRO A 154 -11.80 5.99 18.38
C PRO A 154 -11.52 4.50 18.09
N SER A 155 -11.73 3.65 19.10
CA SER A 155 -11.58 2.18 18.95
C SER A 155 -12.65 1.57 18.05
N ASP A 156 -13.88 2.07 18.12
CA ASP A 156 -15.02 1.54 17.38
C ASP A 156 -15.30 2.35 16.10
N GLY A 157 -15.53 1.64 15.00
CA GLY A 157 -15.92 2.24 13.73
C GLY A 157 -17.43 2.49 13.57
N PRO A 158 -17.83 3.19 12.48
CA PRO A 158 -16.96 3.61 11.38
C PRO A 158 -16.13 4.86 11.70
N VAL A 159 -14.84 4.79 11.35
CA VAL A 159 -13.89 5.92 11.45
C VAL A 159 -13.34 6.22 10.06
N LEU A 160 -13.23 7.50 9.72
CA LEU A 160 -12.59 7.96 8.50
C LEU A 160 -11.40 8.85 8.87
N PHE A 161 -10.19 8.31 8.74
CA PHE A 161 -8.95 9.07 8.83
C PHE A 161 -8.76 9.88 7.54
N VAL A 162 -8.60 11.19 7.68
CA VAL A 162 -8.44 12.11 6.55
C VAL A 162 -7.19 12.96 6.78
N GLY A 163 -6.24 12.95 5.85
CA GLY A 163 -4.99 13.65 6.05
C GLY A 163 -4.23 13.98 4.78
N TYR A 164 -3.02 14.50 4.98
CA TYR A 164 -2.05 14.80 3.92
C TYR A 164 -1.28 13.55 3.48
N HIS A 165 -1.15 13.35 2.17
CA HIS A 165 -0.40 12.23 1.59
C HIS A 165 1.01 12.68 1.28
N MET A 166 2.00 12.16 2.01
CA MET A 166 3.40 12.49 1.74
C MET A 166 3.84 11.89 0.41
N LEU A 167 4.93 12.41 -0.13
CA LEU A 167 5.63 11.93 -1.30
C LEU A 167 5.73 10.39 -1.26
N LEU A 168 5.31 9.75 -2.34
CA LEU A 168 5.26 8.29 -2.54
C LEU A 168 4.44 7.51 -1.49
N GLY A 169 3.70 8.18 -0.61
CA GLY A 169 3.02 7.54 0.51
C GLY A 169 3.95 7.02 1.60
N LEU A 170 5.10 7.67 1.81
CA LEU A 170 6.12 7.25 2.79
C LEU A 170 5.56 7.11 4.21
N GLU A 171 4.49 7.85 4.55
CA GLU A 171 3.84 7.80 5.85
C GLU A 171 3.05 6.51 6.10
N LEU A 172 2.64 5.79 5.05
CA LEU A 172 1.68 4.68 5.15
C LEU A 172 2.20 3.53 6.01
N VAL A 173 3.47 3.18 5.84
CA VAL A 173 4.10 2.06 6.56
C VAL A 173 4.06 2.29 8.08
N PRO A 174 4.65 3.38 8.62
CA PRO A 174 4.59 3.64 10.06
C PRO A 174 3.16 3.90 10.55
N LEU A 175 2.31 4.56 9.75
CA LEU A 175 0.92 4.83 10.11
C LEU A 175 0.12 3.54 10.35
N VAL A 176 0.12 2.63 9.37
CA VAL A 176 -0.69 1.40 9.41
C VAL A 176 -0.14 0.43 10.45
N THR A 177 1.19 0.31 10.56
CA THR A 177 1.81 -0.60 11.53
C THR A 177 1.54 -0.16 12.97
N GLN A 178 1.60 1.13 13.29
CA GLN A 178 1.34 1.60 14.65
C GLN A 178 -0.14 1.60 15.04
N LEU A 179 -1.05 1.92 14.12
CA LEU A 179 -2.48 1.73 14.37
C LEU A 179 -2.82 0.27 14.71
N MET A 180 -2.18 -0.68 14.03
CA MET A 180 -2.34 -2.10 14.34
C MET A 180 -1.67 -2.48 15.67
N ASN A 181 -0.42 -2.10 15.90
CA ASN A 181 0.34 -2.49 17.09
C ASN A 181 -0.27 -1.92 18.39
N ASP A 182 -0.60 -0.64 18.39
CA ASP A 182 -0.94 0.07 19.64
C ASP A 182 -2.44 0.02 19.91
N ARG A 183 -3.26 -0.03 18.86
CA ARG A 183 -4.72 0.06 18.96
C ARG A 183 -5.47 -1.14 18.40
N ASN A 184 -4.79 -2.11 17.80
CA ASN A 184 -5.42 -3.23 17.07
C ASN A 184 -6.39 -2.75 16.00
N ILE A 185 -6.08 -1.61 15.36
CA ILE A 185 -6.89 -0.99 14.31
C ILE A 185 -6.28 -1.30 12.95
N LEU A 186 -7.02 -2.04 12.12
CA LEU A 186 -6.69 -2.24 10.72
C LEU A 186 -7.25 -1.08 9.88
N ALA A 187 -6.40 -0.10 9.54
CA ALA A 187 -6.77 0.99 8.67
C ALA A 187 -6.90 0.53 7.20
N ARG A 188 -8.12 0.58 6.66
CA ARG A 188 -8.44 0.17 5.29
C ARG A 188 -8.22 1.35 4.33
N GLY A 189 -7.06 1.38 3.67
CA GLY A 189 -6.69 2.44 2.73
C GLY A 189 -7.50 2.43 1.43
N ILE A 190 -7.89 3.61 0.94
CA ILE A 190 -8.50 3.76 -0.38
C ILE A 190 -7.43 4.18 -1.38
N ALA A 191 -7.01 3.23 -2.21
CA ALA A 191 -5.82 3.36 -3.06
C ALA A 191 -6.16 3.52 -4.55
N HIS A 192 -5.25 4.14 -5.30
CA HIS A 192 -5.38 4.26 -6.75
C HIS A 192 -5.41 2.86 -7.41
N PRO A 193 -6.24 2.61 -8.44
CA PRO A 193 -6.38 1.27 -9.02
C PRO A 193 -5.08 0.68 -9.58
N MET A 194 -4.11 1.55 -9.94
CA MET A 194 -2.78 1.13 -10.40
C MET A 194 -2.04 0.23 -9.39
N LEU A 195 -2.32 0.40 -8.09
CA LEU A 195 -1.72 -0.40 -7.01
C LEU A 195 -2.33 -1.81 -6.90
N PHE A 196 -3.14 -2.23 -7.87
CA PHE A 196 -3.78 -3.54 -7.90
C PHE A 196 -3.49 -4.25 -9.22
N GLU A 197 -2.91 -5.45 -9.14
CA GLU A 197 -2.48 -6.31 -10.25
C GLU A 197 -3.48 -6.47 -11.42
N LYS A 198 -4.79 -6.43 -11.14
CA LYS A 198 -5.84 -6.48 -12.18
C LYS A 198 -5.70 -5.35 -13.23
N TYR A 199 -5.09 -4.23 -12.83
CA TYR A 199 -4.80 -3.07 -13.67
C TYR A 199 -3.34 -3.07 -14.15
N ALA A 200 -2.39 -3.60 -13.38
CA ALA A 200 -0.97 -3.75 -13.72
C ALA A 200 -0.70 -4.61 -14.97
N LYS A 201 -1.50 -5.67 -15.20
CA LYS A 201 -1.33 -6.59 -16.34
C LYS A 201 -1.48 -5.94 -17.72
N ARG A 202 -2.00 -4.71 -17.82
CA ARG A 202 -2.06 -3.95 -19.07
C ARG A 202 -0.78 -3.19 -19.41
N GLN A 203 0.18 -3.10 -18.49
CA GLN A 203 1.02 -1.90 -18.38
C GLN A 203 2.53 -2.10 -18.45
N GLY A 204 3.05 -3.30 -18.74
CA GLY A 204 4.50 -3.52 -18.82
C GLY A 204 5.28 -2.97 -17.61
N GLN A 205 4.66 -2.99 -16.42
CA GLN A 205 5.14 -2.33 -15.21
C GLN A 205 6.43 -2.99 -14.67
N THR A 206 7.24 -2.18 -14.00
CA THR A 206 8.61 -2.42 -13.54
C THR A 206 8.73 -2.95 -12.10
N LEU A 207 7.65 -2.93 -11.30
CA LEU A 207 7.69 -3.38 -9.89
C LEU A 207 7.23 -4.83 -9.75
N GLU A 208 7.90 -5.55 -8.85
CA GLU A 208 7.62 -6.96 -8.57
C GLU A 208 6.20 -7.15 -7.98
N PRO A 209 5.48 -8.23 -8.34
CA PRO A 209 4.12 -8.51 -7.87
C PRO A 209 3.91 -8.42 -6.35
N GLU A 210 4.94 -8.78 -5.58
CA GLU A 210 4.97 -8.83 -4.12
C GLU A 210 4.77 -7.44 -3.49
N PHE A 211 5.20 -6.37 -4.18
CA PHE A 211 4.97 -5.00 -3.73
C PHE A 211 3.47 -4.69 -3.62
N TYR A 212 2.68 -5.10 -4.62
CA TYR A 212 1.23 -4.89 -4.65
C TYR A 212 0.47 -5.77 -3.67
N ASP A 213 1.04 -6.94 -3.35
CA ASP A 213 0.46 -7.91 -2.43
C ASP A 213 0.37 -7.35 -1.00
N THR A 214 1.35 -6.54 -0.58
CA THR A 214 1.36 -5.90 0.75
C THR A 214 0.17 -4.95 0.95
N PHE A 215 -0.14 -4.09 -0.03
CA PHE A 215 -1.30 -3.20 0.05
C PHE A 215 -2.61 -3.99 0.19
N ARG A 216 -2.76 -5.07 -0.56
CA ARG A 216 -3.96 -5.93 -0.49
C ARG A 216 -4.04 -6.69 0.81
N MET A 217 -2.93 -7.26 1.28
CA MET A 217 -2.84 -7.97 2.55
C MET A 217 -3.25 -7.07 3.72
N MET A 218 -2.75 -5.83 3.73
CA MET A 218 -3.10 -4.80 4.71
C MET A 218 -4.46 -4.14 4.46
N GLY A 219 -5.24 -4.65 3.50
CA GLY A 219 -6.66 -4.31 3.36
C GLY A 219 -6.96 -3.08 2.51
N ALA A 220 -5.99 -2.57 1.75
CA ALA A 220 -6.26 -1.50 0.80
C ALA A 220 -7.31 -1.95 -0.24
N VAL A 221 -8.17 -1.01 -0.63
CA VAL A 221 -9.21 -1.24 -1.64
C VAL A 221 -9.08 -0.21 -2.77
N PRO A 222 -9.42 -0.56 -4.02
CA PRO A 222 -9.44 0.42 -5.10
C PRO A 222 -10.44 1.54 -4.81
N VAL A 223 -10.05 2.76 -5.10
CA VAL A 223 -10.89 3.96 -4.96
C VAL A 223 -12.19 3.85 -5.76
N SER A 224 -13.32 3.91 -5.05
CA SER A 224 -14.66 4.06 -5.61
C SER A 224 -15.65 4.42 -4.50
N GLY A 225 -16.73 5.13 -4.84
CA GLY A 225 -17.81 5.41 -3.91
C GLY A 225 -18.46 4.14 -3.33
N THR A 226 -18.54 3.07 -4.13
CA THR A 226 -19.06 1.77 -3.71
C THR A 226 -18.19 1.11 -2.64
N ASN A 227 -16.86 1.12 -2.80
CA ASN A 227 -15.97 0.54 -1.81
C ASN A 227 -15.95 1.35 -0.51
N LEU A 228 -15.92 2.69 -0.60
CA LEU A 228 -16.05 3.55 0.58
C LEU A 228 -17.38 3.30 1.32
N PHE A 229 -18.49 3.19 0.57
CA PHE A 229 -19.79 2.85 1.14
C PHE A 229 -19.74 1.51 1.90
N LYS A 230 -19.18 0.45 1.28
CA LYS A 230 -19.11 -0.88 1.90
C LYS A 230 -18.23 -0.89 3.15
N LEU A 231 -17.08 -0.22 3.12
CA LEU A 231 -16.20 -0.10 4.28
C LEU A 231 -16.88 0.62 5.45
N LEU A 232 -17.50 1.78 5.20
CA LEU A 232 -18.21 2.50 6.26
C LEU A 232 -19.44 1.74 6.76
N SER A 233 -20.18 1.07 5.88
CA SER A 233 -21.33 0.24 6.26
C SER A 233 -20.96 -0.96 7.13
N SER A 234 -19.73 -1.47 6.98
CA SER A 234 -19.18 -2.56 7.80
C SER A 234 -18.46 -2.05 9.05
N LYS A 235 -18.62 -0.76 9.40
CA LYS A 235 -17.99 -0.11 10.56
C LYS A 235 -16.45 -0.21 10.53
N SER A 236 -15.84 -0.19 9.35
CA SER A 236 -14.38 -0.22 9.22
C SER A 236 -13.74 1.11 9.62
N HIS A 237 -12.48 1.07 10.01
CA HIS A 237 -11.58 2.22 10.02
C HIS A 237 -11.01 2.41 8.61
N VAL A 238 -11.25 3.57 8.01
CA VAL A 238 -10.94 3.85 6.62
C VAL A 238 -9.91 4.96 6.55
N LEU A 239 -8.87 4.79 5.72
CA LEU A 239 -7.85 5.81 5.47
C LEU A 239 -8.07 6.43 4.08
N LEU A 240 -8.21 7.75 4.05
CA LEU A 240 -8.50 8.51 2.85
C LEU A 240 -7.60 9.75 2.75
N TYR A 241 -6.97 9.90 1.58
CA TYR A 241 -6.25 11.11 1.20
C TYR A 241 -7.06 11.85 0.12
N PRO A 242 -7.69 12.99 0.43
CA PRO A 242 -8.51 13.67 -0.56
C PRO A 242 -7.73 14.24 -1.75
N GLY A 243 -6.45 14.63 -1.61
CA GLY A 243 -5.66 14.96 -2.79
C GLY A 243 -5.16 13.72 -3.55
N GLY A 244 -4.93 12.62 -2.83
CA GLY A 244 -4.65 11.31 -3.42
C GLY A 244 -3.32 11.33 -4.17
N MET A 245 -3.29 10.77 -5.39
CA MET A 245 -2.05 10.63 -6.14
C MET A 245 -1.37 11.97 -6.50
N ARG A 246 -2.13 13.07 -6.62
CA ARG A 246 -1.55 14.40 -6.89
C ARG A 246 -0.71 14.92 -5.70
N GLU A 247 -1.10 14.57 -4.49
CA GLU A 247 -0.31 14.84 -3.28
C GLU A 247 0.86 13.85 -3.17
N ALA A 248 0.60 12.55 -3.39
CA ALA A 248 1.65 11.52 -3.32
C ALA A 248 2.78 11.73 -4.33
N LEU A 249 2.49 12.39 -5.45
CA LEU A 249 3.45 12.70 -6.51
C LEU A 249 3.60 14.22 -6.66
N HIS A 250 3.60 14.95 -5.55
CA HIS A 250 3.78 16.39 -5.59
C HIS A 250 5.13 16.78 -6.20
N HIS A 251 5.18 17.97 -6.80
CA HIS A 251 6.37 18.49 -7.48
C HIS A 251 7.32 19.15 -6.47
N LYS A 252 8.43 19.66 -6.97
CA LYS A 252 9.41 20.40 -6.17
C LYS A 252 8.81 21.64 -5.50
N GLY A 253 9.04 21.80 -4.20
CA GLY A 253 8.53 22.94 -3.42
C GLY A 253 7.02 22.86 -3.14
N GLU A 254 6.43 21.69 -3.32
CA GLU A 254 5.01 21.42 -3.04
C GLU A 254 4.78 20.56 -1.80
N GLU A 255 5.85 20.19 -1.07
CA GLU A 255 5.74 19.52 0.21
C GLU A 255 4.79 20.28 1.14
N TYR A 256 3.98 19.53 1.89
CA TYR A 256 2.99 20.06 2.84
C TYR A 256 1.84 20.88 2.24
N LYS A 257 1.62 20.84 0.93
CA LYS A 257 0.45 21.47 0.28
C LYS A 257 -0.69 20.46 0.09
N LEU A 258 -1.90 20.87 0.46
CA LEU A 258 -3.12 20.08 0.24
C LEU A 258 -3.73 20.34 -1.13
N PHE A 259 -3.62 19.37 -2.04
CA PHE A 259 -4.21 19.41 -3.38
C PHE A 259 -5.59 18.76 -3.39
N TRP A 260 -6.49 19.24 -2.52
CA TRP A 260 -7.82 18.66 -2.39
C TRP A 260 -8.80 19.18 -3.45
N PRO A 261 -9.72 18.35 -3.97
CA PRO A 261 -10.71 18.79 -4.96
C PRO A 261 -11.67 19.83 -4.39
N GLU A 262 -12.22 20.72 -5.23
CA GLU A 262 -13.20 21.72 -4.76
C GLU A 262 -14.44 21.09 -4.12
N GLN A 263 -14.84 19.92 -4.61
CA GLN A 263 -15.95 19.14 -4.08
C GLN A 263 -15.46 17.73 -3.76
N SER A 264 -15.57 17.35 -2.49
CA SER A 264 -15.24 15.99 -2.05
C SER A 264 -16.43 15.32 -1.37
N GLU A 265 -16.87 14.21 -1.95
CA GLU A 265 -18.09 13.50 -1.54
C GLU A 265 -17.88 12.67 -0.24
N PHE A 266 -16.67 12.63 0.32
CA PHE A 266 -16.39 11.81 1.50
C PHE A 266 -17.16 12.28 2.73
N VAL A 267 -17.37 13.59 2.90
CA VAL A 267 -18.13 14.15 4.03
C VAL A 267 -19.56 13.62 4.01
N ARG A 268 -20.21 13.67 2.84
CA ARG A 268 -21.56 13.14 2.65
C ARG A 268 -21.64 11.66 2.98
N MET A 269 -20.61 10.90 2.62
CA MET A 269 -20.54 9.48 2.94
C MET A 269 -20.32 9.24 4.44
N ALA A 270 -19.42 9.97 5.09
CA ALA A 270 -19.19 9.88 6.53
C ALA A 270 -20.49 10.15 7.30
N VAL A 271 -21.18 11.25 6.99
CA VAL A 271 -22.48 11.61 7.58
C VAL A 271 -23.54 10.54 7.37
N LYS A 272 -23.60 9.94 6.17
CA LYS A 272 -24.58 8.90 5.85
C LYS A 272 -24.49 7.71 6.81
N PHE A 273 -23.29 7.39 7.26
CA PHE A 273 -23.01 6.26 8.16
C PHE A 273 -22.73 6.67 9.61
N GLY A 274 -22.78 7.98 9.92
CA GLY A 274 -22.41 8.50 11.25
C GLY A 274 -20.95 8.21 11.60
N ALA A 275 -20.05 8.22 10.60
CA ALA A 275 -18.64 7.95 10.81
C ALA A 275 -17.93 9.11 11.50
N LYS A 276 -17.02 8.80 12.41
CA LYS A 276 -16.15 9.81 13.03
C LYS A 276 -15.06 10.19 12.05
N ILE A 277 -14.95 11.47 11.72
CA ILE A 277 -13.86 11.96 10.86
C ILE A 277 -12.69 12.32 11.77
N VAL A 278 -11.53 11.71 11.57
CA VAL A 278 -10.31 12.03 12.31
C VAL A 278 -9.35 12.72 11.35
N PRO A 279 -9.28 14.07 11.36
CA PRO A 279 -8.29 14.80 10.58
C PRO A 279 -6.90 14.48 11.15
N PHE A 280 -5.89 14.31 10.30
CA PHE A 280 -4.51 14.15 10.75
C PHE A 280 -3.51 14.82 9.82
N GLY A 281 -2.45 15.37 10.42
CA GLY A 281 -1.28 15.88 9.71
C GLY A 281 -0.11 14.93 9.84
N THR A 282 0.75 14.93 8.83
CA THR A 282 2.02 14.20 8.85
C THR A 282 3.13 15.07 8.27
N VAL A 283 4.34 14.99 8.85
CA VAL A 283 5.51 15.75 8.40
C VAL A 283 6.80 14.92 8.51
N GLY A 284 7.80 15.25 7.69
CA GLY A 284 9.13 14.64 7.72
C GLY A 284 9.65 14.09 6.40
N GLU A 285 8.94 14.26 5.28
CA GLU A 285 9.40 13.80 3.95
C GLU A 285 10.63 14.57 3.49
N ASP A 286 10.66 15.87 3.78
CA ASP A 286 11.76 16.79 3.49
C ASP A 286 13.03 16.47 4.30
N ASP A 287 12.86 15.78 5.42
CA ASP A 287 13.94 15.22 6.24
C ASP A 287 14.46 13.89 5.71
N PHE A 288 13.69 13.21 4.86
CA PHE A 288 14.07 11.93 4.25
C PHE A 288 14.79 12.14 2.91
N GLY A 289 14.29 13.08 2.11
CA GLY A 289 14.91 13.42 0.84
C GLY A 289 14.33 14.67 0.20
N GLU A 290 14.96 15.08 -0.89
CA GLU A 290 14.56 16.25 -1.67
C GLU A 290 14.32 15.87 -3.11
N VAL A 291 13.14 16.22 -3.63
CA VAL A 291 12.83 16.02 -5.04
C VAL A 291 13.74 16.94 -5.86
N PHE A 292 14.48 16.39 -6.82
CA PHE A 292 15.34 17.19 -7.71
C PHE A 292 14.92 17.07 -9.19
N PHE A 293 14.23 15.99 -9.56
CA PHE A 293 13.76 15.73 -10.93
C PHE A 293 12.34 15.17 -10.89
N ASP A 294 11.36 16.01 -11.18
CA ASP A 294 9.93 15.73 -11.08
C ASP A 294 9.24 15.71 -12.45
N TYR A 295 7.91 15.70 -12.46
CA TYR A 295 7.09 15.75 -13.68
C TYR A 295 7.50 16.88 -14.64
N ASP A 296 7.67 18.11 -14.13
CA ASP A 296 7.91 19.28 -14.99
C ASP A 296 9.23 19.17 -15.75
N ASP A 297 10.26 18.55 -15.15
CA ASP A 297 11.50 18.25 -15.83
C ASP A 297 11.41 17.03 -16.75
N GLN A 298 10.75 15.96 -16.30
CA GLN A 298 10.54 14.76 -17.08
C GLN A 298 9.80 15.06 -18.39
N MET A 299 8.80 15.94 -18.33
CA MET A 299 8.03 16.37 -19.50
C MET A 299 8.86 17.16 -20.52
N LYS A 300 10.02 17.71 -20.16
CA LYS A 300 10.92 18.37 -21.12
C LYS A 300 11.69 17.35 -21.98
N ILE A 301 11.79 16.10 -21.54
CA ILE A 301 12.53 15.03 -22.22
C ILE A 301 11.54 14.14 -22.99
N PRO A 302 11.64 14.02 -24.34
CA PRO A 302 10.66 13.29 -25.15
C PRO A 302 10.43 11.84 -24.72
N TYR A 303 11.50 11.14 -24.31
CA TYR A 303 11.40 9.76 -23.82
C TYR A 303 10.48 9.63 -22.60
N PHE A 304 10.75 10.44 -21.55
CA PHE A 304 9.94 10.40 -20.33
C PHE A 304 8.54 10.96 -20.56
N ARG A 305 8.38 12.02 -21.34
CA ARG A 305 7.07 12.55 -21.75
C ARG A 305 6.18 11.45 -22.35
N ASN A 306 6.68 10.74 -23.37
CA ASN A 306 5.92 9.69 -24.04
C ASN A 306 5.60 8.53 -23.08
N TRP A 307 6.53 8.22 -22.17
CA TRP A 307 6.34 7.18 -21.16
C TRP A 307 5.24 7.54 -20.16
N ILE A 308 5.27 8.77 -19.62
CA ILE A 308 4.25 9.28 -18.69
C ILE A 308 2.89 9.35 -19.36
N GLN A 309 2.79 9.91 -20.57
CA GLN A 309 1.52 10.00 -21.31
C GLN A 309 0.90 8.63 -21.52
N ARG A 310 1.69 7.64 -21.95
CA ARG A 310 1.24 6.26 -22.09
C ARG A 310 0.75 5.68 -20.76
N LEU A 311 1.51 5.84 -19.68
CA LEU A 311 1.11 5.34 -18.37
C LEU A 311 -0.16 6.00 -17.85
N THR A 312 -0.32 7.30 -18.02
CA THR A 312 -1.53 8.03 -17.61
C THR A 312 -2.75 7.55 -18.41
N GLU A 313 -2.64 7.40 -19.73
CA GLU A 313 -3.71 6.90 -20.59
C GLU A 313 -4.14 5.48 -20.22
N GLU A 314 -3.18 4.60 -19.93
CA GLU A 314 -3.43 3.21 -19.55
C GLU A 314 -4.03 3.05 -18.14
N ASN A 315 -3.72 3.96 -17.22
CA ASN A 315 -4.17 3.90 -15.83
C ASN A 315 -5.60 4.44 -15.62
N GLY A 316 -6.13 5.20 -16.58
CA GLY A 316 -7.46 5.79 -16.53
C GLY A 316 -7.57 6.89 -15.45
N LYS A 317 -8.28 7.97 -15.77
CA LYS A 317 -8.51 9.06 -14.81
C LYS A 317 -9.60 8.64 -13.82
N VAL A 318 -9.22 8.38 -12.57
CA VAL A 318 -10.16 8.12 -11.46
C VAL A 318 -11.09 9.33 -11.24
N ARG A 319 -10.62 10.52 -11.60
CA ARG A 319 -11.34 11.80 -11.47
C ARG A 319 -11.59 12.45 -12.84
N SER A 320 -12.21 11.73 -13.77
CA SER A 320 -12.52 12.26 -15.11
C SER A 320 -13.31 13.58 -15.13
N ASN A 321 -14.02 13.91 -14.04
CA ASN A 321 -14.85 15.09 -13.91
C ASN A 321 -14.25 16.16 -12.96
N ALA A 322 -13.04 15.97 -12.42
CA ALA A 322 -12.39 17.02 -11.64
C ALA A 322 -11.83 18.11 -12.57
N ALA A 323 -11.88 19.35 -12.12
CA ALA A 323 -11.25 20.49 -12.79
C ALA A 323 -9.98 20.92 -12.03
N GLY A 324 -9.09 21.66 -12.71
CA GLY A 324 -7.88 22.21 -12.11
C GLY A 324 -6.78 21.18 -11.81
N GLU A 325 -5.87 21.54 -10.91
CA GLU A 325 -4.65 20.77 -10.60
C GLU A 325 -4.93 19.37 -10.03
N VAL A 326 -6.10 19.18 -9.43
CA VAL A 326 -6.54 17.89 -8.84
C VAL A 326 -6.98 16.88 -9.90
N ALA A 327 -7.27 17.36 -11.11
CA ALA A 327 -7.53 16.53 -12.29
C ALA A 327 -6.24 15.99 -12.91
N ASN A 328 -5.10 16.60 -12.57
CA ASN A 328 -3.79 16.12 -12.99
C ASN A 328 -3.41 14.90 -12.15
N GLN A 329 -3.69 13.72 -12.70
CA GLN A 329 -3.34 12.42 -12.13
C GLN A 329 -2.25 11.78 -12.99
N ASP A 330 -1.25 12.57 -13.39
CA ASP A 330 -0.18 12.07 -14.23
C ASP A 330 0.73 11.12 -13.46
N VAL A 331 0.88 9.91 -14.02
CA VAL A 331 1.64 8.83 -13.40
C VAL A 331 3.11 9.03 -13.73
N HIS A 332 3.82 9.65 -12.80
CA HIS A 332 5.25 9.87 -12.88
C HIS A 332 5.93 9.41 -11.60
N LEU A 333 7.23 9.11 -11.66
CA LEU A 333 8.02 8.79 -10.48
C LEU A 333 9.09 9.87 -10.31
N PRO A 334 9.01 10.73 -9.29
CA PRO A 334 10.04 11.73 -9.05
C PRO A 334 11.35 11.06 -8.63
N TRP A 335 12.48 11.67 -8.96
CA TRP A 335 13.76 11.30 -8.38
C TRP A 335 14.09 12.19 -7.20
N ILE A 336 14.61 11.54 -6.15
CA ILE A 336 14.80 12.11 -4.82
C ILE A 336 16.28 11.97 -4.45
N TRP A 337 16.89 13.06 -3.98
CA TRP A 337 18.18 13.04 -3.34
C TRP A 337 18.00 12.64 -1.87
N PRO A 338 18.61 11.55 -1.38
CA PRO A 338 18.48 11.17 0.01
C PRO A 338 19.17 12.20 0.92
N LYS A 339 18.57 12.47 2.07
CA LYS A 339 19.15 13.31 3.14
C LYS A 339 19.56 12.46 4.34
N VAL A 340 20.30 13.05 5.27
CA VAL A 340 20.50 12.44 6.59
C VAL A 340 19.12 12.33 7.24
N PRO A 341 18.62 11.11 7.51
CA PRO A 341 17.22 10.95 7.86
C PRO A 341 16.83 11.68 9.15
N GLY A 342 15.79 12.50 9.05
CA GLY A 342 15.12 13.07 10.22
C GLY A 342 14.12 12.09 10.85
N ARG A 343 12.98 12.58 11.33
CA ARG A 343 11.87 11.75 11.84
C ARG A 343 10.59 12.02 11.08
N PHE A 344 9.67 11.06 11.12
CA PHE A 344 8.29 11.31 10.77
C PHE A 344 7.49 11.67 12.02
N TYR A 345 6.55 12.59 11.87
CA TYR A 345 5.66 13.00 12.95
C TYR A 345 4.23 12.99 12.46
N PHE A 346 3.33 12.51 13.31
CA PHE A 346 1.91 12.37 13.05
C PHE A 346 1.14 13.07 14.16
N CYS A 347 0.11 13.82 13.81
CA CYS A 347 -0.79 14.45 14.77
C CYS A 347 -2.22 14.20 14.31
N PHE A 348 -2.94 13.36 15.05
CA PHE A 348 -4.36 13.10 14.87
C PHE A 348 -5.15 14.14 15.64
N GLY A 349 -5.87 14.99 14.92
CA GLY A 349 -6.77 15.98 15.50
C GLY A 349 -7.96 15.34 16.20
N LYS A 350 -8.76 16.19 16.87
CA LYS A 350 -9.93 15.75 17.62
C LYS A 350 -10.94 15.09 16.67
N PRO A 351 -11.49 13.90 16.99
CA PRO A 351 -12.53 13.27 16.18
C PRO A 351 -13.75 14.17 16.02
N ILE A 352 -14.18 14.36 14.77
CA ILE A 352 -15.37 15.14 14.41
C ILE A 352 -16.56 14.18 14.29
N GLU A 353 -17.53 14.35 15.16
CA GLU A 353 -18.77 13.56 15.16
C GLU A 353 -19.69 13.98 14.01
N THR A 354 -20.14 12.99 13.23
CA THR A 354 -21.12 13.19 12.15
C THR A 354 -22.46 12.52 12.43
N ALA A 355 -22.52 11.64 13.45
CA ALA A 355 -23.74 11.01 13.90
C ALA A 355 -24.78 12.08 14.31
N GLY A 356 -26.04 11.90 13.91
CA GLY A 356 -27.12 12.86 14.17
C GLY A 356 -27.16 14.08 13.24
N ARG A 357 -26.09 14.37 12.48
CA ARG A 357 -26.01 15.55 11.58
C ARG A 357 -26.59 15.33 10.18
N LYS A 358 -27.29 14.21 9.96
CA LYS A 358 -27.77 13.79 8.63
C LYS A 358 -28.72 14.78 7.97
N TRP A 359 -29.56 15.47 8.74
CA TRP A 359 -30.51 16.45 8.21
C TRP A 359 -29.88 17.81 7.97
N GLU A 360 -29.01 18.25 8.89
CA GLU A 360 -28.21 19.47 8.77
C GLU A 360 -27.35 19.42 7.50
N LEU A 361 -26.67 18.30 7.28
CA LEU A 361 -25.73 18.10 6.18
C LEU A 361 -26.40 17.49 4.93
N LYS A 362 -27.72 17.65 4.78
CA LYS A 362 -28.35 17.55 3.44
C LYS A 362 -28.12 18.82 2.62
N ASP A 363 -27.90 19.92 3.31
CA ASP A 363 -27.51 21.18 2.69
C ASP A 363 -26.11 21.06 2.09
N ARG A 364 -25.96 21.52 0.84
CA ARG A 364 -24.68 21.49 0.13
C ARG A 364 -23.69 22.47 0.75
N GLU A 365 -24.14 23.62 1.23
CA GLU A 365 -23.28 24.63 1.85
C GLU A 365 -22.72 24.12 3.17
N LYS A 366 -23.56 23.59 4.05
CA LYS A 366 -23.11 23.01 5.33
C LYS A 366 -22.20 21.79 5.17
N CYS A 367 -22.46 20.95 4.15
CA CYS A 367 -21.52 19.89 3.77
C CYS A 367 -20.15 20.44 3.38
N HIS A 368 -20.14 21.54 2.62
CA HIS A 368 -18.92 22.19 2.17
C HIS A 368 -18.19 22.87 3.34
N GLU A 369 -18.91 23.50 4.27
CA GLU A 369 -18.34 24.05 5.51
C GLU A 369 -17.62 22.98 6.32
N LEU A 370 -18.25 21.81 6.53
CA LEU A 370 -17.60 20.69 7.22
C LEU A 370 -16.39 20.16 6.45
N TYR A 371 -16.46 20.13 5.12
CA TYR A 371 -15.32 19.78 4.29
C TYR A 371 -14.13 20.74 4.48
N LEU A 372 -14.38 22.05 4.47
CA LEU A 372 -13.37 23.08 4.73
C LEU A 372 -12.84 23.02 6.16
N GLN A 373 -13.71 22.72 7.15
CA GLN A 373 -13.29 22.48 8.52
C GLN A 373 -12.30 21.32 8.61
N VAL A 374 -12.62 20.16 8.01
CA VAL A 374 -11.71 19.00 8.00
C VAL A 374 -10.38 19.35 7.33
N LYS A 375 -10.41 20.09 6.21
CA LYS A 375 -9.19 20.56 5.53
C LYS A 375 -8.35 21.46 6.45
N SER A 376 -8.98 22.45 7.09
CA SER A 376 -8.33 23.37 8.02
C SER A 376 -7.71 22.64 9.21
N GLU A 377 -8.38 21.63 9.77
CA GLU A 377 -7.84 20.83 10.88
C GLU A 377 -6.59 20.04 10.45
N VAL A 378 -6.57 19.49 9.23
CA VAL A 378 -5.38 18.83 8.67
C VAL A 378 -4.23 19.83 8.52
N GLU A 379 -4.50 21.03 7.99
CA GLU A 379 -3.51 22.11 7.86
C GLU A 379 -2.97 22.55 9.23
N SER A 380 -3.85 22.70 10.23
CA SER A 380 -3.46 23.01 11.61
C SER A 380 -2.58 21.93 12.24
N CYS A 381 -2.92 20.64 12.04
CA CYS A 381 -2.10 19.53 12.52
C CYS A 381 -0.69 19.56 11.87
N MET A 382 -0.61 19.78 10.55
CA MET A 382 0.68 19.91 9.87
C MET A 382 1.47 21.12 10.35
N ALA A 383 0.81 22.28 10.52
CA ALA A 383 1.46 23.50 11.00
C ALA A 383 2.05 23.31 12.41
N TYR A 384 1.28 22.70 13.32
CA TYR A 384 1.73 22.35 14.67
C TYR A 384 2.99 21.46 14.62
N LEU A 385 2.96 20.40 13.81
CA LEU A 385 4.09 19.48 13.69
C LEU A 385 5.33 20.14 13.07
N ARG A 386 5.14 20.98 12.04
CA ARG A 386 6.24 21.73 11.40
C ARG A 386 6.92 22.68 12.38
N GLU A 387 6.16 23.33 13.27
CA GLU A 387 6.75 24.18 14.30
C GLU A 387 7.47 23.35 15.37
N LYS A 388 6.80 22.33 15.91
CA LYS A 388 7.29 21.57 17.05
C LYS A 388 8.52 20.71 16.74
N ARG A 389 8.59 20.11 15.55
CA ARG A 389 9.72 19.25 15.15
C ARG A 389 11.06 20.00 15.13
N GLU A 390 11.06 21.32 14.92
CA GLU A 390 12.29 22.14 14.94
C GLU A 390 12.93 22.16 16.34
N ARG A 391 12.16 21.83 17.38
CA ARG A 391 12.62 21.73 18.76
C ARG A 391 12.88 20.28 19.20
N ASP A 392 12.76 19.28 18.32
CA ASP A 392 13.05 17.88 18.68
C ASP A 392 14.57 17.63 18.72
N PRO A 393 15.17 17.39 19.90
CA PRO A 393 16.61 17.10 20.01
C PRO A 393 16.99 15.76 19.34
N TYR A 394 16.01 14.89 19.10
CA TYR A 394 16.14 13.59 18.46
C TYR A 394 15.69 13.58 17.00
N ARG A 395 15.45 14.76 16.38
CA ARG A 395 15.12 14.87 14.95
C ARG A 395 16.19 14.21 14.08
N SER A 396 17.48 14.39 14.40
CA SER A 396 18.59 13.77 13.66
C SER A 396 18.78 12.29 14.03
N ILE A 397 19.04 11.45 13.03
CA ILE A 397 19.39 10.03 13.25
C ILE A 397 20.59 9.85 14.18
N PHE A 398 21.57 10.76 14.14
CA PHE A 398 22.75 10.66 15.02
C PHE A 398 22.39 10.80 16.49
N SER A 399 21.51 11.76 16.83
CA SER A 399 21.01 11.92 18.20
C SER A 399 20.26 10.67 18.68
N ARG A 400 19.48 10.04 17.80
CA ARG A 400 18.74 8.81 18.10
C ARG A 400 19.68 7.62 18.36
N LEU A 401 20.68 7.44 17.50
CA LEU A 401 21.67 6.37 17.66
C LEU A 401 22.47 6.55 18.97
N MET A 402 22.84 7.79 19.31
CA MET A 402 23.51 8.08 20.59
C MET A 402 22.61 7.79 21.79
N TYR A 403 21.32 8.12 21.71
CA TYR A 403 20.35 7.79 22.75
C TYR A 403 20.24 6.27 22.94
N GLN A 404 20.07 5.52 21.84
CA GLN A 404 19.96 4.07 21.85
C GLN A 404 21.24 3.36 22.31
N ALA A 405 22.42 3.93 22.07
CA ALA A 405 23.68 3.38 22.56
C ALA A 405 23.86 3.56 24.08
N THR A 406 23.21 4.56 24.67
CA THR A 406 23.35 4.92 26.09
C THR A 406 22.18 4.44 26.96
N HIS A 407 21.08 4.04 26.34
CA HIS A 407 19.86 3.57 27.00
C HIS A 407 19.50 2.17 26.49
N ASN A 408 18.71 1.41 27.26
CA ASN A 408 18.23 0.12 26.79
C ASN A 408 17.32 0.30 25.56
N SER A 409 17.45 -0.56 24.56
CA SER A 409 16.71 -0.48 23.28
C SER A 409 15.18 -0.59 23.43
N ALA A 410 14.70 -0.97 24.62
CA ALA A 410 13.29 -1.02 24.98
C ALA A 410 12.67 0.36 25.32
N HIS A 411 13.48 1.41 25.54
CA HIS A 411 12.95 2.75 25.84
C HIS A 411 12.51 3.48 24.57
N GLU A 412 11.29 4.01 24.58
CA GLU A 412 10.78 4.85 23.51
C GLU A 412 11.62 6.14 23.40
N ILE A 413 12.18 6.41 22.22
CA ILE A 413 13.04 7.58 21.98
C ILE A 413 12.23 8.86 22.30
N PRO A 414 12.69 9.75 23.20
CA PRO A 414 11.97 10.97 23.51
C PRO A 414 11.76 11.87 22.29
N THR A 415 10.89 12.87 22.41
CA THR A 415 10.66 13.89 21.40
C THR A 415 10.50 15.25 22.08
N PHE A 416 10.03 16.28 21.37
CA PHE A 416 9.74 17.59 21.92
C PHE A 416 8.66 17.56 23.01
N GLU A 417 8.62 18.61 23.85
CA GLU A 417 7.56 18.81 24.83
C GLU A 417 6.24 19.25 24.17
N LEU A 418 5.14 18.62 24.58
CA LEU A 418 3.80 18.80 23.99
C LEU A 418 3.16 20.15 24.32
#